data_AF-A0A519V631-F1
#
_entry.id   AF-A0A519V631-F1
#
_cell.length_a   1.000
_cell.length_b   1.000
_cell.length_c   1.000
_cell.angle_alpha   90.00
_cell.angle_beta   90.00
_cell.angle_gamma   90.00
#
_symmetry.space_group_name_H-M   'P 1'
#
loop_
_entity.id
_entity.type
_entity.pdbx_description
1 polymer ?
#
loop_
_entity_poly.entity_id
_entity_poly.type
_entity_poly.pdbx_seq_one_letter_code
_entity_poly.pdbx_strand_id
1 'polypeptide(L)'
;LEQMEPEFFHADADEIPAWEENGVQYKLVAGEVLGHKSPIPVYSPLYLLELKSTTKTNVKIGHQLFGESAIYILEGGIESEGNTFTPKQLLVAKENSLCEFTMLANTTIYIFGGEPFPEERFIYWNFVATSKELIETAKTKWLNQEFESVPGETEFVPLPERRL
;
A
#
# COMPACT_ATOMS: atom_id res chain seq x y z
N LEU A 1 10.11 16.33 -3.67
CA LEU A 1 9.52 15.73 -2.45
C LEU A 1 10.46 14.74 -1.78
N GLU A 2 11.23 13.92 -2.52
CA GLU A 2 12.07 12.87 -1.90
C GLU A 2 13.15 13.34 -0.90
N GLN A 3 13.45 14.64 -0.82
CA GLN A 3 14.38 15.25 0.16
C GLN A 3 13.68 16.24 1.10
N MET A 4 12.36 16.11 1.29
CA MET A 4 11.65 16.92 2.29
C MET A 4 12.05 16.51 3.71
N GLU A 5 11.80 17.39 4.68
CA GLU A 5 11.98 17.07 6.09
C GLU A 5 11.07 15.89 6.50
N PRO A 6 11.55 14.99 7.37
CA PRO A 6 10.75 13.87 7.86
C PRO A 6 9.60 14.37 8.74
N GLU A 7 8.48 13.66 8.70
CA GLU A 7 7.30 13.97 9.51
C GLU A 7 6.64 12.69 10.02
N PHE A 8 5.88 12.83 11.10
CA PHE A 8 5.01 11.78 11.63
C PHE A 8 3.58 12.30 11.67
N PHE A 9 2.67 11.53 11.10
CA PHE A 9 1.24 11.83 11.12
C PHE A 9 0.49 10.66 11.77
N HIS A 10 -0.36 10.99 12.74
CA HIS A 10 -1.25 10.04 13.42
C HIS A 10 -2.69 10.43 13.11
N ALA A 11 -3.50 9.45 12.73
CA ALA A 11 -4.94 9.57 12.63
C ALA A 11 -5.59 8.52 13.53
N ASP A 12 -6.57 8.95 14.32
CA ASP A 12 -7.40 8.05 15.11
C ASP A 12 -8.35 7.25 14.21
N ALA A 13 -8.81 6.11 14.74
CA ALA A 13 -9.58 5.14 13.96
C ALA A 13 -10.91 5.70 13.41
N ASP A 14 -11.51 6.67 14.08
CA ASP A 14 -12.75 7.35 13.71
C ASP A 14 -12.55 8.48 12.69
N GLU A 15 -11.30 8.93 12.47
CA GLU A 15 -10.95 9.88 11.41
C GLU A 15 -10.78 9.20 10.05
N ILE A 16 -10.53 7.88 10.05
CA ILE A 16 -10.36 7.10 8.82
C ILE A 16 -11.73 6.85 8.17
N PRO A 17 -11.95 7.25 6.90
CA PRO A 17 -13.22 7.03 6.24
C PRO A 17 -13.57 5.54 6.18
N ALA A 18 -14.73 5.20 6.72
CA ALA A 18 -15.29 3.87 6.67
C ALA A 18 -16.78 3.94 6.31
N TRP A 19 -17.24 3.00 5.48
CA TRP A 19 -18.63 2.94 5.05
C TRP A 19 -19.02 1.49 4.74
N GLU A 20 -20.32 1.26 4.58
CA GLU A 20 -20.84 -0.04 4.18
C GLU A 20 -21.68 0.11 2.91
N GLU A 21 -21.45 -0.77 1.95
CA GLU A 21 -22.23 -0.84 0.71
C GLU A 21 -22.44 -2.30 0.32
N ASN A 22 -23.69 -2.70 0.03
CA ASN A 22 -24.04 -4.06 -0.38
C ASN A 22 -23.53 -5.17 0.57
N GLY A 23 -23.49 -4.89 1.88
CA GLY A 23 -23.00 -5.81 2.91
C GLY A 23 -21.48 -5.98 2.95
N VAL A 24 -20.73 -5.14 2.24
CA VAL A 24 -19.27 -5.05 2.30
C VAL A 24 -18.90 -3.81 3.10
N GLN A 25 -18.06 -4.01 4.11
CA GLN A 25 -17.47 -2.93 4.89
C GLN A 25 -16.19 -2.45 4.19
N TYR A 26 -16.09 -1.15 3.98
CA TYR A 26 -14.96 -0.48 3.37
C TYR A 26 -14.26 0.40 4.40
N LYS A 27 -12.93 0.49 4.31
CA LYS A 27 -12.13 1.45 5.07
C LYS A 27 -10.98 1.96 4.20
N LEU A 28 -10.94 3.27 3.96
CA LEU A 28 -9.92 3.92 3.14
C LEU A 28 -8.74 4.36 4.02
N VAL A 29 -7.71 3.52 4.11
CA VAL A 29 -6.55 3.72 4.97
C VAL A 29 -5.71 4.91 4.50
N ALA A 30 -5.42 5.00 3.20
CA ALA A 30 -4.62 6.10 2.62
C ALA A 30 -5.14 6.49 1.23
N GLY A 31 -4.93 7.75 0.85
CA GLY A 31 -5.26 8.26 -0.48
C GLY A 31 -6.72 8.63 -0.68
N GLU A 32 -7.18 8.59 -1.92
CA GLU A 32 -8.50 9.06 -2.35
C GLU A 32 -9.09 8.11 -3.40
N VAL A 33 -10.30 7.59 -3.16
CA VAL A 33 -11.01 6.70 -4.09
C VAL A 33 -12.50 6.62 -3.71
N LEU A 34 -13.37 6.26 -4.66
CA LEU A 34 -14.81 6.09 -4.40
C LEU A 34 -15.49 7.35 -3.81
N GLY A 35 -14.96 8.54 -4.09
CA GLY A 35 -15.44 9.81 -3.53
C GLY A 35 -15.08 10.07 -2.07
N HIS A 36 -14.26 9.20 -1.46
CA HIS A 36 -13.75 9.32 -0.10
C HIS A 36 -12.26 9.69 -0.12
N LYS A 37 -11.82 10.41 0.92
CA LYS A 37 -10.42 10.84 1.08
C LYS A 37 -9.94 10.57 2.51
N SER A 38 -8.86 9.81 2.63
CA SER A 38 -8.19 9.57 3.92
C SER A 38 -7.49 10.85 4.42
N PRO A 39 -7.46 11.10 5.75
CA PRO A 39 -6.70 12.21 6.32
C PRO A 39 -5.19 12.00 6.26
N ILE A 40 -4.73 10.76 6.02
CA ILE A 40 -3.31 10.44 5.95
C ILE A 40 -2.66 11.20 4.78
N PRO A 41 -1.64 12.04 5.02
CA PRO A 41 -0.98 12.78 3.97
C PRO A 41 -0.29 11.80 3.01
N VAL A 42 -0.51 12.02 1.71
CA VAL A 42 0.10 11.27 0.62
C VAL A 42 0.64 12.23 -0.44
N TYR A 43 1.68 11.80 -1.14
CA TYR A 43 2.46 12.65 -2.06
C TYR A 43 2.38 12.23 -3.53
N SER A 44 1.50 11.28 -3.84
CA SER A 44 1.10 10.89 -5.18
C SER A 44 -0.36 10.44 -5.19
N PRO A 45 -1.07 10.49 -6.34
CA PRO A 45 -2.41 9.93 -6.46
C PRO A 45 -2.38 8.42 -6.22
N LEU A 46 -2.99 7.97 -5.13
CA LEU A 46 -3.02 6.57 -4.71
C LEU A 46 -4.27 6.26 -3.90
N TYR A 47 -4.48 4.97 -3.62
CA TYR A 47 -5.44 4.47 -2.63
C TYR A 47 -4.92 3.20 -1.95
N LEU A 48 -5.27 3.04 -0.68
CA LEU A 48 -5.15 1.80 0.09
C LEU A 48 -6.49 1.56 0.81
N LEU A 49 -7.22 0.56 0.35
CA LEU A 49 -8.59 0.30 0.73
C LEU A 49 -8.71 -1.11 1.34
N GLU A 50 -9.26 -1.21 2.54
CA GLU A 50 -9.63 -2.47 3.18
C GLU A 50 -11.10 -2.80 2.87
N LEU A 51 -11.38 -4.02 2.42
CA LEU A 51 -12.74 -4.56 2.27
C LEU A 51 -12.92 -5.77 3.18
N LYS A 52 -14.05 -5.82 3.88
CA LYS A 52 -14.47 -6.95 4.71
C LYS A 52 -15.88 -7.37 4.36
N SER A 53 -16.09 -8.67 4.25
CA SER A 53 -17.43 -9.25 4.11
C SER A 53 -17.57 -10.51 4.96
N THR A 54 -18.70 -10.63 5.66
CA THR A 54 -19.08 -11.84 6.38
C THR A 54 -19.84 -12.83 5.49
N THR A 55 -20.37 -12.37 4.35
CA THR A 55 -21.15 -13.17 3.40
C THR A 55 -20.47 -13.26 2.04
N LYS A 56 -20.86 -14.24 1.22
CA LYS A 56 -20.42 -14.29 -0.17
C LYS A 56 -21.08 -13.13 -0.92
N THR A 57 -20.28 -12.25 -1.50
CA THR A 57 -20.78 -11.02 -2.14
C THR A 57 -19.94 -10.64 -3.34
N ASN A 58 -20.60 -10.03 -4.33
CA ASN A 58 -19.98 -9.57 -5.56
C ASN A 58 -19.62 -8.09 -5.43
N VAL A 59 -18.38 -7.75 -5.79
CA VAL A 59 -17.83 -6.40 -5.67
C VAL A 59 -17.51 -5.88 -7.07
N LYS A 60 -18.05 -4.70 -7.41
CA LYS A 60 -17.93 -4.05 -8.73
C LYS A 60 -17.38 -2.63 -8.63
N ILE A 61 -16.14 -2.49 -8.20
CA ILE A 61 -15.54 -1.17 -7.96
C ILE A 61 -14.47 -0.77 -9.00
N GLY A 62 -14.09 -1.65 -9.93
CA GLY A 62 -12.92 -1.42 -10.78
C GLY A 62 -13.02 -0.22 -11.73
N HIS A 63 -14.23 0.26 -12.03
CA HIS A 63 -14.43 1.49 -12.84
C HIS A 63 -14.08 2.78 -12.09
N GLN A 64 -14.00 2.72 -10.76
CA GLN A 64 -13.65 3.85 -9.91
C GLN A 64 -12.20 3.78 -9.41
N LEU A 65 -11.54 2.64 -9.64
CA LEU A 65 -10.11 2.48 -9.41
C LEU A 65 -9.32 3.08 -10.58
N PHE A 66 -8.15 3.61 -10.29
CA PHE A 66 -7.26 4.22 -11.28
C PHE A 66 -5.83 3.69 -11.16
N GLY A 67 -5.07 3.90 -12.24
CA GLY A 67 -3.67 3.51 -12.32
C GLY A 67 -3.45 2.00 -12.20
N GLU A 68 -2.28 1.61 -11.71
CA GLU A 68 -1.97 0.21 -11.42
C GLU A 68 -2.69 -0.21 -10.13
N SER A 69 -3.14 -1.46 -10.05
CA SER A 69 -3.91 -1.96 -8.90
C SER A 69 -3.54 -3.38 -8.53
N ALA A 70 -3.59 -3.69 -7.24
CA ALA A 70 -3.42 -5.04 -6.74
C ALA A 70 -4.38 -5.34 -5.59
N ILE A 71 -4.74 -6.62 -5.45
CA ILE A 71 -5.52 -7.15 -4.32
C ILE A 71 -4.63 -8.07 -3.50
N TYR A 72 -4.50 -7.78 -2.21
CA TYR A 72 -3.92 -8.68 -1.24
C TYR A 72 -5.03 -9.35 -0.40
N ILE A 73 -5.02 -10.67 -0.35
CA ILE A 73 -6.02 -11.44 0.40
C ILE A 73 -5.45 -11.72 1.79
N LEU A 74 -5.97 -11.04 2.81
CA LEU A 74 -5.54 -11.26 4.20
C LEU A 74 -6.19 -12.53 4.77
N GLU A 75 -7.50 -12.67 4.61
CA GLU A 75 -8.31 -13.76 5.15
C GLU A 75 -9.43 -14.13 4.17
N GLY A 76 -9.94 -15.37 4.24
CA GLY A 76 -11.01 -15.86 3.37
C GLY A 76 -10.53 -16.16 1.96
N GLY A 77 -11.19 -15.61 0.94
CA GLY A 77 -10.78 -15.80 -0.44
C GLY A 77 -11.65 -15.02 -1.43
N ILE A 78 -11.18 -14.94 -2.68
CA ILE A 78 -11.93 -14.30 -3.76
C ILE A 78 -12.04 -15.23 -4.97
N GLU A 79 -13.14 -15.12 -5.69
CA GLU A 79 -13.34 -15.77 -6.99
C GLU A 79 -13.33 -14.71 -8.09
N SER A 80 -12.53 -14.92 -9.14
CA SER A 80 -12.52 -14.07 -10.33
C SER A 80 -12.15 -14.89 -11.57
N GLU A 81 -12.84 -14.66 -12.69
CA GLU A 81 -12.62 -15.34 -13.97
C GLU A 81 -12.60 -16.88 -13.86
N GLY A 82 -13.44 -17.45 -12.97
CA GLY A 82 -13.49 -18.90 -12.74
C GLY A 82 -12.35 -19.45 -11.88
N ASN A 83 -11.43 -18.62 -11.41
CA ASN A 83 -10.36 -18.97 -10.49
C ASN A 83 -10.74 -18.61 -9.06
N THR A 84 -10.24 -19.39 -8.10
CA THR A 84 -10.33 -19.09 -6.67
C THR A 84 -8.95 -18.77 -6.13
N PHE A 85 -8.84 -17.63 -5.45
CA PHE A 85 -7.62 -17.14 -4.83
C PHE A 85 -7.78 -17.14 -3.30
N THR A 86 -6.69 -17.45 -2.61
CA THR A 86 -6.68 -17.77 -1.16
C THR A 86 -5.78 -16.81 -0.38
N PRO A 87 -5.77 -16.86 0.95
CA PRO A 87 -5.01 -15.91 1.76
C PRO A 87 -3.52 -15.90 1.44
N LYS A 88 -2.88 -14.76 1.71
CA LYS A 88 -1.45 -14.48 1.48
C LYS A 88 -1.05 -14.47 0.00
N GLN A 89 -2.02 -14.26 -0.90
CA GLN A 89 -1.77 -14.03 -2.32
C GLN A 89 -1.92 -12.54 -2.64
N LEU A 90 -1.04 -12.07 -3.53
CA LEU A 90 -1.10 -10.76 -4.15
C LEU A 90 -1.48 -10.93 -5.62
N LEU A 91 -2.63 -10.39 -6.01
CA LEU A 91 -3.13 -10.42 -7.37
C LEU A 91 -2.91 -9.05 -7.99
N VAL A 92 -2.10 -8.99 -9.04
CA VAL A 92 -1.77 -7.74 -9.72
C VAL A 92 -2.60 -7.62 -11.00
N ALA A 93 -3.37 -6.56 -11.12
CA ALA A 93 -4.07 -6.22 -12.35
C ALA A 93 -3.08 -5.60 -13.35
N LYS A 94 -2.99 -6.17 -14.56
CA LYS A 94 -2.27 -5.54 -15.67
C LYS A 94 -3.10 -4.50 -16.44
N GLU A 95 -4.42 -4.62 -16.35
CA GLU A 95 -5.41 -3.67 -16.86
C GLU A 95 -6.51 -3.55 -15.82
N ASN A 96 -7.45 -2.60 -15.94
CA ASN A 96 -8.60 -2.45 -15.03
C ASN A 96 -9.49 -3.72 -14.87
N SER A 97 -9.13 -4.86 -15.46
CA SER A 97 -9.81 -6.16 -15.43
C SER A 97 -10.05 -6.77 -14.05
N LEU A 98 -9.53 -6.19 -12.96
CA LEU A 98 -10.14 -6.35 -11.63
C LEU A 98 -11.48 -5.58 -11.50
N CYS A 99 -12.24 -5.51 -12.61
CA CYS A 99 -13.51 -4.82 -12.75
C CYS A 99 -14.59 -5.38 -11.81
N GLU A 100 -14.54 -6.69 -11.55
CA GLU A 100 -15.53 -7.40 -10.76
C GLU A 100 -14.96 -8.71 -10.21
N PHE A 101 -15.13 -8.94 -8.91
CA PHE A 101 -14.76 -10.20 -8.26
C PHE A 101 -15.79 -10.56 -7.19
N THR A 102 -15.81 -11.81 -6.77
CA THR A 102 -16.67 -12.27 -5.69
C THR A 102 -15.84 -12.54 -4.45
N MET A 103 -16.10 -11.82 -3.37
CA MET A 103 -15.56 -12.17 -2.05
C MET A 103 -16.32 -13.39 -1.51
N LEU A 104 -15.58 -14.38 -1.01
CA LEU A 104 -16.17 -15.47 -0.24
C LEU A 104 -16.63 -14.95 1.14
N ALA A 105 -17.46 -15.73 1.83
CA ALA A 105 -17.85 -15.42 3.20
C ALA A 105 -16.63 -15.34 4.14
N ASN A 106 -16.67 -14.41 5.11
CA ASN A 106 -15.59 -14.14 6.06
C ASN A 106 -14.25 -13.82 5.38
N THR A 107 -14.29 -12.90 4.42
CA THR A 107 -13.11 -12.47 3.65
C THR A 107 -12.71 -11.06 4.03
N THR A 108 -11.40 -10.87 4.22
CA THR A 108 -10.75 -9.56 4.35
C THR A 108 -9.72 -9.42 3.25
N ILE A 109 -9.82 -8.36 2.45
CA ILE A 109 -8.84 -8.03 1.42
C ILE A 109 -8.38 -6.58 1.56
N TYR A 110 -7.20 -6.31 1.02
CA TYR A 110 -6.72 -4.97 0.73
C TYR A 110 -6.63 -4.77 -0.77
N ILE A 111 -7.08 -3.62 -1.23
CA ILE A 111 -6.94 -3.17 -2.61
C ILE A 111 -6.10 -1.92 -2.57
N PHE A 112 -5.00 -1.91 -3.30
CA PHE A 112 -4.10 -0.77 -3.34
C PHE A 112 -3.58 -0.53 -4.74
N GLY A 113 -3.36 0.74 -5.04
CA GLY A 113 -3.01 1.18 -6.36
C GLY A 113 -2.85 2.68 -6.45
N GLY A 114 -2.57 3.16 -7.65
CA GLY A 114 -2.32 4.57 -7.89
C GLY A 114 -1.66 4.83 -9.24
N GLU A 115 -1.42 6.10 -9.51
CA GLU A 115 -0.69 6.48 -10.72
C GLU A 115 0.75 5.96 -10.65
N PRO A 116 1.24 5.25 -11.69
CA PRO A 116 2.62 4.79 -11.72
C PRO A 116 3.55 6.01 -11.73
N PHE A 117 4.69 5.90 -11.04
CA PHE A 117 5.70 6.93 -11.10
C PHE A 117 6.23 7.06 -12.54
N PRO A 118 6.32 8.28 -13.11
CA PRO A 118 6.88 8.47 -14.44
C PRO A 118 8.39 8.23 -14.49
N GLU A 119 9.07 8.37 -13.34
CA GLU A 119 10.50 8.11 -13.18
C GLU A 119 10.81 6.72 -12.59
N GLU A 120 12.00 6.22 -12.92
CA GLU A 120 12.56 5.05 -12.27
C GLU A 120 12.91 5.35 -10.81
N ARG A 121 12.70 4.36 -9.93
CA ARG A 121 13.15 4.40 -8.54
C ARG A 121 14.20 3.32 -8.31
N PHE A 122 15.31 3.70 -7.71
CA PHE A 122 16.31 2.77 -7.21
C PHE A 122 15.98 2.44 -5.76
N ILE A 123 16.05 1.15 -5.43
CA ILE A 123 15.80 0.64 -4.07
C ILE A 123 17.04 -0.14 -3.64
N TYR A 124 17.58 0.19 -2.47
CA TYR A 124 18.60 -0.59 -1.78
C TYR A 124 18.32 -0.56 -0.29
N TRP A 125 18.06 -1.74 0.30
CA TRP A 125 17.72 -1.85 1.71
C TRP A 125 16.55 -0.88 2.05
N ASN A 126 16.70 -0.04 3.07
CA ASN A 126 15.69 0.93 3.50
C ASN A 126 15.75 2.26 2.72
N PHE A 127 16.55 2.36 1.65
CA PHE A 127 16.67 3.59 0.85
C PHE A 127 16.01 3.44 -0.52
N VAL A 128 15.17 4.43 -0.85
CA VAL A 128 14.50 4.58 -2.14
C VAL A 128 14.81 5.99 -2.67
N ALA A 129 15.30 6.11 -3.91
CA ALA A 129 15.64 7.40 -4.49
C ALA A 129 15.50 7.44 -6.02
N THR A 130 15.41 8.64 -6.61
CA THR A 130 15.51 8.87 -8.07
C THR A 130 16.89 8.53 -8.65
N SER A 131 17.95 8.49 -7.83
CA SER A 131 19.32 8.26 -8.33
C SER A 131 20.11 7.34 -7.41
N LYS A 132 21.05 6.60 -8.01
CA LYS A 132 21.98 5.73 -7.27
C LYS A 132 22.96 6.52 -6.41
N GLU A 133 23.31 7.73 -6.82
CA GLU A 133 24.22 8.62 -6.06
C GLU A 133 23.62 8.98 -4.69
N LEU A 134 22.33 9.31 -4.65
CA LEU A 134 21.62 9.59 -3.39
C LEU A 134 21.64 8.39 -2.44
N ILE A 135 21.49 7.18 -2.98
CA ILE A 135 21.60 5.95 -2.19
C ILE A 135 23.02 5.77 -1.63
N GLU A 136 24.07 6.02 -2.41
CA GLU A 136 25.45 5.92 -1.92
C GLU A 136 25.76 6.98 -0.84
N THR A 137 25.23 8.19 -0.98
CA THR A 137 25.29 9.21 0.07
C THR A 137 24.58 8.72 1.33
N ALA A 138 23.33 8.23 1.22
CA ALA A 138 22.55 7.73 2.35
C ALA A 138 23.24 6.55 3.07
N LYS A 139 23.82 5.61 2.32
CA LYS A 139 24.60 4.50 2.87
C LYS A 139 25.80 4.99 3.67
N THR A 140 26.54 5.96 3.15
CA THR A 140 27.68 6.56 3.85
C THR A 140 27.23 7.22 5.16
N LYS A 141 26.16 8.02 5.12
CA LYS A 141 25.58 8.64 6.32
C LYS A 141 25.12 7.60 7.34
N TRP A 142 24.54 6.49 6.90
CA TRP A 142 24.09 5.41 7.78
C TRP A 142 25.26 4.71 8.48
N LEU A 143 26.31 4.37 7.73
CA LEU A 143 27.52 3.74 8.28
C LEU A 143 28.24 4.66 9.28
N ASN A 144 28.24 5.97 9.01
CA ASN A 144 28.83 6.98 9.89
C ASN A 144 27.90 7.40 11.04
N GLN A 145 26.67 6.88 11.10
CA GLN A 145 25.64 7.26 12.08
C GLN A 145 25.34 8.77 12.07
N GLU A 146 25.23 9.37 10.88
CA GLU A 146 24.97 10.79 10.65
C GLU A 146 23.47 11.12 10.48
N PHE A 147 22.59 10.12 10.55
CA PHE A 147 21.15 10.36 10.69
C PHE A 147 20.82 10.71 12.14
N GLU A 148 19.73 11.44 12.36
CA GLU A 148 19.26 11.76 13.71
C GLU A 148 18.98 10.47 14.49
N SER A 149 19.47 10.41 15.72
CA SER A 149 19.33 9.23 16.57
C SER A 149 17.94 9.18 17.21
N VAL A 150 17.40 7.97 17.37
CA VAL A 150 16.15 7.77 18.11
C VAL A 150 16.46 7.81 19.61
N PRO A 151 15.82 8.69 20.40
CA PRO A 151 16.09 8.78 21.84
C PRO A 151 15.86 7.44 22.55
N GLY A 152 16.89 6.95 23.24
CA GLY A 152 16.84 5.70 24.01
C GLY A 152 17.12 4.44 23.21
N GLU A 153 17.27 4.53 21.89
CA GLU A 153 17.70 3.42 21.04
C GLU A 153 19.22 3.24 21.15
N THR A 154 19.65 1.98 21.25
CA THR A 154 21.07 1.61 21.36
C THR A 154 21.48 0.54 20.36
N GLU A 155 20.51 -0.11 19.70
CA GLU A 155 20.74 -1.09 18.67
C GLU A 155 21.04 -0.40 17.33
N PHE A 156 21.91 -1.04 16.55
CA PHE A 156 22.25 -0.59 15.20
C PHE A 156 22.00 -1.72 14.20
N VAL A 157 21.21 -1.43 13.17
CA VAL A 157 20.96 -2.36 12.06
C VAL A 157 21.99 -2.11 10.96
N PRO A 158 22.96 -3.02 10.72
CA PRO A 158 23.97 -2.81 9.70
C PRO A 158 23.38 -2.89 8.29
N LEU A 159 24.03 -2.23 7.32
CA LEU A 159 23.73 -2.43 5.91
C LEU A 159 23.95 -3.91 5.54
N PRO A 160 23.14 -4.49 4.63
CA PRO A 160 23.35 -5.85 4.18
C PRO A 160 24.69 -5.98 3.44
N GLU A 161 25.41 -7.07 3.68
CA GLU A 161 26.60 -7.40 2.92
C GLU A 161 26.26 -7.54 1.43
N ARG A 162 27.16 -7.04 0.57
CA ARG A 162 27.01 -7.16 -0.88
C ARG A 162 27.16 -8.64 -1.23
N ARG A 163 26.05 -9.33 -1.51
CA ARG A 163 26.10 -10.68 -2.08
C ARG A 163 26.82 -10.60 -3.43
N LEU A 164 28.01 -11.20 -3.51
CA LEU A 164 28.79 -11.37 -4.73
C LEU A 164 28.10 -12.34 -5.69
#